data_AF-A0A9W9VE96-F1
#
_entry.id   AF-A0A9W9VE96-F1
#
_cell.length_a   1.000
_cell.length_b   1.000
_cell.length_c   1.000
_cell.angle_alpha   90.00
_cell.angle_beta   90.00
_cell.angle_gamma   90.00
#
_symmetry.space_group_name_H-M   'P 1'
#
loop_
_entity.id
_entity.type
_entity.pdbx_description
1 polymer ?
#
loop_
_entity_poly.entity_id
_entity_poly.type
_entity_poly.pdbx_seq_one_letter_code
_entity_poly.pdbx_strand_id
1 'polypeptide(L)'
;MIAATHRSVLEPSPDPGQNRYHHAASKYLSKTLRGFQDALSNSISSTPADALMAVSLLLYHYAWSSVDHAAVLFALPNSPTVSRELTSSLNLAADPLLNLSVGLRYLFLKMGALAPNSESPWRQYARERPRVRIVQAVRRQQQGHDVLGQMESYLLGGYRSDTATLQLSADSLVNDTAALAAYSESAGRLAPILAVQSSSVAVRDDQVISSDSDPSSDPAVRLSDIIRYLFSYPIHFCDTFRSLVAAHDRRALFLLLHFFRAVGRLLPPGRCWWAQRRAILLEHQLECFLNDQSAVLEQDSLMRPTSSRLDAGAEYALYPVRDWLDGECIHGQF
;
A
#
# COMPACT_ATOMS: atom_id res chain seq x y z
N MET A 1 0.85 2.74 -23.22
CA MET A 1 0.78 3.43 -21.91
C MET A 1 2.13 3.41 -21.21
N ILE A 2 2.57 2.30 -20.61
CA ILE A 2 3.82 2.22 -19.81
C ILE A 2 5.05 2.76 -20.56
N ALA A 3 5.26 2.34 -21.81
CA ALA A 3 6.39 2.83 -22.62
C ALA A 3 6.35 4.36 -22.84
N ALA A 4 5.15 4.93 -23.02
CA ALA A 4 4.97 6.38 -23.17
C ALA A 4 5.20 7.11 -21.84
N THR A 5 4.71 6.57 -20.72
CA THR A 5 5.01 7.09 -19.37
C THR A 5 6.51 7.07 -19.09
N HIS A 6 7.20 5.96 -19.37
CA HIS A 6 8.64 5.84 -19.21
C HIS A 6 9.40 6.86 -20.08
N ARG A 7 9.04 6.99 -21.36
CA ARG A 7 9.63 7.99 -22.26
C ARG A 7 9.39 9.43 -21.77
N SER A 8 8.23 9.73 -21.22
CA SER A 8 7.93 11.06 -20.67
C SER A 8 8.81 11.44 -19.47
N VAL A 9 9.34 10.44 -18.75
CA VAL A 9 10.27 10.64 -17.62
C VAL A 9 11.71 10.77 -18.12
N LEU A 10 12.11 9.97 -19.11
CA LEU A 10 13.47 10.02 -19.66
C LEU A 10 13.73 11.25 -20.53
N GLU A 11 12.70 11.71 -21.24
CA GLU A 11 12.77 12.83 -22.19
C GLU A 11 11.80 13.94 -21.75
N PRO A 12 12.06 14.63 -20.61
CA PRO A 12 11.23 15.76 -20.21
C PRO A 12 11.35 16.86 -21.26
N SER A 13 10.25 17.15 -21.96
CA SER A 13 10.18 18.23 -22.95
C SER A 13 10.51 19.57 -22.28
N PRO A 14 11.39 20.40 -22.86
CA PRO A 14 11.67 21.75 -22.33
C PRO A 14 10.45 22.68 -22.42
N ASP A 15 9.51 22.38 -23.32
CA ASP A 15 8.21 23.04 -23.38
C ASP A 15 7.17 22.19 -22.62
N PRO A 16 6.64 22.66 -21.47
CA PRO A 16 5.66 21.93 -20.67
C PRO A 16 4.35 21.68 -21.41
N GLY A 17 4.04 22.46 -22.46
CA GLY A 17 2.86 22.27 -23.30
C GLY A 17 2.99 21.13 -24.32
N GLN A 18 4.20 20.61 -24.56
CA GLN A 18 4.50 19.68 -25.65
C GLN A 18 5.00 18.31 -25.19
N ASN A 19 4.65 17.84 -24.00
CA ASN A 19 4.97 16.47 -23.61
C ASN A 19 4.09 15.47 -24.40
N ARG A 20 4.44 15.23 -25.66
CA ARG A 20 3.76 14.33 -26.60
C ARG A 20 3.62 12.92 -26.02
N TYR A 21 4.61 12.48 -25.24
CA TYR A 21 4.58 11.18 -24.57
C TYR A 21 3.58 11.14 -23.43
N HIS A 22 3.47 12.20 -22.63
CA HIS A 22 2.43 12.31 -21.61
C HIS A 22 1.04 12.26 -22.25
N HIS A 23 0.80 13.06 -23.29
CA HIS A 23 -0.48 13.05 -24.01
C HIS A 23 -0.80 11.67 -24.61
N ALA A 24 0.19 11.02 -25.23
CA ALA A 24 0.04 9.66 -25.75
C ALA A 24 -0.26 8.66 -24.61
N ALA A 25 0.42 8.77 -23.47
CA ALA A 25 0.17 7.92 -22.31
C ALA A 25 -1.28 8.05 -21.81
N SER A 26 -1.77 9.28 -21.63
CA SER A 26 -3.16 9.55 -21.24
C SER A 26 -4.16 9.00 -22.26
N LYS A 27 -3.93 9.25 -23.56
CA LYS A 27 -4.79 8.72 -24.63
C LYS A 27 -4.90 7.19 -24.61
N TYR A 28 -3.77 6.50 -24.46
CA TYR A 28 -3.75 5.04 -24.37
C TYR A 28 -4.39 4.53 -23.08
N LEU A 29 -4.16 5.20 -21.95
CA LEU A 29 -4.81 4.87 -20.68
C LEU A 29 -6.34 4.95 -20.81
N SER A 30 -6.88 6.05 -21.35
CA SER A 30 -8.34 6.18 -21.54
C SER A 30 -8.91 5.08 -22.42
N LYS A 31 -8.20 4.69 -23.49
CA LYS A 31 -8.62 3.59 -24.37
C LYS A 31 -8.58 2.24 -23.64
N THR A 32 -7.52 1.97 -22.88
CA THR A 32 -7.39 0.75 -22.07
C THR A 32 -8.47 0.67 -20.99
N LEU A 33 -8.74 1.78 -20.30
CA LEU A 33 -9.78 1.84 -19.26
C LEU A 33 -11.17 1.56 -19.83
N ARG A 34 -11.52 2.12 -20.99
CA ARG A 34 -12.81 1.83 -21.64
C ARG A 34 -12.97 0.35 -21.96
N GLY A 35 -11.99 -0.25 -22.65
CA GLY A 35 -12.06 -1.68 -22.98
C GLY A 35 -12.05 -2.58 -21.74
N PHE A 36 -11.37 -2.16 -20.67
CA PHE A 36 -11.38 -2.87 -19.40
C PHE A 36 -12.73 -2.77 -18.68
N GLN A 37 -13.36 -1.59 -18.67
CA GLN A 37 -14.71 -1.39 -18.13
C GLN A 37 -15.76 -2.19 -18.91
N ASP A 38 -15.67 -2.20 -20.24
CA ASP A 38 -16.54 -3.01 -21.10
C ASP A 38 -16.38 -4.50 -20.76
N ALA A 39 -15.13 -4.97 -20.57
CA ALA A 39 -14.86 -6.35 -20.18
C ALA A 39 -15.39 -6.69 -18.76
N LEU A 40 -15.25 -5.78 -17.79
CA LEU A 40 -15.78 -5.97 -16.43
C LEU A 40 -17.32 -5.92 -16.37
N SER A 41 -17.96 -5.25 -17.33
CA SER A 41 -19.42 -5.19 -17.42
C SER A 41 -20.03 -6.51 -17.92
N ASN A 42 -19.23 -7.36 -18.58
CA ASN A 42 -19.61 -8.70 -18.99
C ASN A 42 -19.36 -9.71 -17.86
N SER A 43 -20.07 -10.84 -17.87
CA SER A 43 -19.79 -11.93 -16.92
C SER A 43 -18.35 -12.42 -17.08
N ILE A 44 -17.61 -12.49 -15.96
CA ILE A 44 -16.18 -12.86 -15.95
C ILE A 44 -15.92 -14.23 -16.59
N SER A 45 -16.91 -15.12 -16.64
CA SER A 45 -16.84 -16.42 -17.32
C SER A 45 -16.59 -16.32 -18.84
N SER A 46 -17.00 -15.23 -19.48
CA SER A 46 -16.87 -15.05 -20.93
C SER A 46 -15.57 -14.37 -21.36
N THR A 47 -14.86 -13.73 -20.43
CA THR A 47 -13.62 -13.00 -20.72
C THR A 47 -12.43 -13.82 -20.25
N PRO A 48 -11.32 -13.88 -21.02
CA PRO A 48 -10.11 -14.57 -20.57
C PRO A 48 -9.61 -13.93 -19.28
N ALA A 49 -9.69 -14.66 -18.16
CA ALA A 49 -9.28 -14.19 -16.83
C ALA A 49 -7.82 -13.67 -16.84
N ASP A 50 -6.96 -14.32 -17.62
CA ASP A 50 -5.56 -13.91 -17.78
C ASP A 50 -5.39 -12.52 -18.36
N ALA A 51 -6.26 -12.12 -19.32
CA ALA A 51 -6.22 -10.80 -19.92
C ALA A 51 -6.70 -9.74 -18.93
N LEU A 52 -7.77 -10.02 -18.17
CA LEU A 52 -8.24 -9.14 -17.10
C LEU A 52 -7.15 -8.95 -16.03
N MET A 53 -6.50 -10.03 -15.60
CA MET A 53 -5.40 -9.96 -14.64
C MET A 53 -4.22 -9.15 -15.19
N ALA A 54 -3.82 -9.39 -16.44
CA ALA A 54 -2.74 -8.65 -17.08
C ALA A 54 -3.03 -7.14 -17.13
N VAL A 55 -4.23 -6.76 -17.58
CA VAL A 55 -4.63 -5.34 -17.65
C VAL A 55 -4.69 -4.72 -16.26
N SER A 56 -5.21 -5.45 -15.27
CA SER A 56 -5.30 -4.96 -13.88
C SER A 56 -3.91 -4.69 -13.28
N LEU A 57 -2.94 -5.60 -13.50
CA LEU A 57 -1.55 -5.41 -13.09
C LEU A 57 -0.88 -4.23 -13.80
N LEU A 58 -1.17 -4.02 -15.09
CA LEU A 58 -0.67 -2.84 -15.82
C LEU A 58 -1.23 -1.53 -15.28
N LEU A 59 -2.53 -1.49 -14.92
CA LEU A 59 -3.15 -0.35 -14.26
C LEU A 59 -2.57 -0.12 -12.87
N TYR A 60 -2.28 -1.19 -12.13
CA TYR A 60 -1.65 -1.10 -10.82
C TYR A 60 -0.23 -0.52 -10.90
N HIS A 61 0.56 -1.01 -11.85
CA HIS A 61 1.89 -0.45 -12.14
C HIS A 61 1.79 1.04 -12.52
N TYR A 62 0.81 1.41 -13.34
CA TYR A 62 0.56 2.81 -13.69
C TYR A 62 0.21 3.63 -12.44
N ALA A 63 -0.65 3.12 -11.56
CA ALA A 63 -1.04 3.77 -10.32
C ALA A 63 0.17 4.08 -9.43
N TRP A 64 1.07 3.10 -9.28
CA TRP A 64 2.34 3.29 -8.59
C TRP A 64 3.23 4.36 -9.23
N SER A 65 3.28 4.39 -10.56
CA SER A 65 4.14 5.30 -11.34
C SER A 65 3.59 6.72 -11.42
N SER A 66 2.27 6.91 -11.29
CA SER A 66 1.63 8.23 -11.36
C SER A 66 1.80 8.96 -10.03
N VAL A 67 2.70 9.95 -10.02
CA VAL A 67 2.94 10.82 -8.88
C VAL A 67 2.41 12.23 -9.14
N ASP A 68 1.60 12.42 -10.17
CA ASP A 68 1.19 13.74 -10.65
C ASP A 68 0.43 14.51 -9.56
N HIS A 69 -0.41 13.82 -8.79
CA HIS A 69 -1.11 14.40 -7.63
C HIS A 69 -0.15 14.86 -6.52
N ALA A 70 0.97 14.16 -6.32
CA ALA A 70 1.94 14.49 -5.29
C ALA A 70 2.98 15.52 -5.76
N ALA A 71 3.32 15.52 -7.05
CA ALA A 71 4.38 16.32 -7.64
C ALA A 71 4.03 17.81 -7.75
N VAL A 72 2.74 18.17 -7.86
CA VAL A 72 2.30 19.59 -7.91
C VAL A 72 2.82 20.37 -6.71
N LEU A 73 2.94 19.76 -5.52
CA LEU A 73 3.39 20.44 -4.32
C LEU A 73 4.90 20.76 -4.32
N PHE A 74 5.72 19.98 -5.04
CA PHE A 74 7.17 20.19 -5.09
C PHE A 74 7.61 21.18 -6.18
N ALA A 75 6.74 21.45 -7.15
CA ALA A 75 7.09 22.26 -8.31
C ALA A 75 6.96 23.77 -8.08
N LEU A 76 6.37 24.24 -6.96
CA LEU A 76 6.27 25.66 -6.64
C LEU A 76 7.49 26.13 -5.82
N PRO A 77 8.42 26.90 -6.40
CA PRO A 77 9.57 27.42 -5.68
C PRO A 77 9.17 28.68 -4.89
N ASN A 78 9.49 28.69 -3.60
CA ASN A 78 9.84 29.89 -2.82
C ASN A 78 8.77 30.98 -2.57
N SER A 79 7.46 30.69 -2.65
CA SER A 79 6.47 31.63 -2.11
C SER A 79 6.15 31.28 -0.64
N PRO A 80 6.65 32.04 0.36
CA PRO A 80 6.44 31.77 1.78
C PRO A 80 4.96 31.86 2.20
N THR A 81 4.11 32.45 1.36
CA THR A 81 2.67 32.57 1.61
C THR A 81 1.88 31.31 1.23
N VAL A 82 2.44 30.43 0.37
CA VAL A 82 1.73 29.26 -0.16
C VAL A 82 1.92 28.02 0.73
N SER A 83 2.92 28.01 1.61
CA SER A 83 3.25 26.86 2.46
C SER A 83 2.11 26.42 3.38
N ARG A 84 1.20 27.32 3.80
CA ARG A 84 0.10 26.98 4.72
C ARG A 84 -1.14 26.42 4.02
N GLU A 85 -1.37 26.73 2.75
CA GLU A 85 -2.46 26.13 1.97
C GLU A 85 -2.08 24.75 1.43
N LEU A 86 -0.80 24.52 1.11
CA LEU A 86 -0.35 23.26 0.50
C LEU A 86 -0.47 22.04 1.44
N THR A 87 -0.33 22.20 2.76
CA THR A 87 -0.50 21.09 3.71
C THR A 87 -1.96 20.69 3.92
N SER A 88 -2.92 21.53 3.51
CA SER A 88 -4.36 21.25 3.59
C SER A 88 -4.87 20.28 2.52
N SER A 89 -4.08 19.95 1.50
CA SER A 89 -4.53 19.21 0.32
C SER A 89 -3.90 17.82 0.14
N LEU A 90 -3.55 17.12 1.22
CA LEU A 90 -3.18 15.70 1.10
C LEU A 90 -4.42 14.85 0.77
N ASN A 91 -4.84 14.77 -0.50
CA ASN A 91 -6.05 14.02 -0.87
C ASN A 91 -5.75 12.55 -1.20
N LEU A 92 -5.57 11.74 -0.16
CA LEU A 92 -5.35 10.28 -0.31
C LEU A 92 -6.60 9.54 -0.79
N ALA A 93 -7.80 10.10 -0.63
CA ALA A 93 -9.02 9.51 -1.16
C ALA A 93 -9.05 9.49 -2.70
N ALA A 94 -8.38 10.47 -3.34
CA ALA A 94 -8.21 10.51 -4.79
C ALA A 94 -7.00 9.73 -5.29
N ASP A 95 -6.20 9.13 -4.40
CA ASP A 95 -4.97 8.45 -4.78
C ASP A 95 -5.28 7.19 -5.62
N PRO A 96 -4.74 7.09 -6.85
CA PRO A 96 -5.06 5.98 -7.75
C PRO A 96 -4.55 4.64 -7.24
N LEU A 97 -3.45 4.61 -6.48
CA LEU A 97 -2.90 3.38 -5.92
C LEU A 97 -3.88 2.81 -4.89
N LEU A 98 -4.32 3.64 -3.95
CA LEU A 98 -5.25 3.21 -2.89
C LEU A 98 -6.63 2.81 -3.42
N ASN A 99 -7.10 3.47 -4.48
CA ASN A 99 -8.40 3.16 -5.09
C ASN A 99 -8.36 1.89 -5.93
N LEU A 100 -7.32 1.69 -6.76
CA LEU A 100 -7.22 0.50 -7.60
C LEU A 100 -6.94 -0.77 -6.79
N SER A 101 -6.26 -0.65 -5.66
CA SER A 101 -5.94 -1.77 -4.76
C SER A 101 -7.15 -2.61 -4.34
N VAL A 102 -8.32 -2.01 -4.13
CA VAL A 102 -9.52 -2.76 -3.71
C VAL A 102 -10.16 -3.52 -4.85
N GLY A 103 -10.25 -2.91 -6.03
CA GLY A 103 -10.69 -3.62 -7.23
C GLY A 103 -9.77 -4.82 -7.52
N LEU A 104 -8.46 -4.62 -7.38
CA LEU A 104 -7.48 -5.70 -7.54
C LEU A 104 -7.67 -6.82 -6.54
N ARG A 105 -7.90 -6.51 -5.26
CA ARG A 105 -8.14 -7.52 -4.23
C ARG A 105 -9.32 -8.41 -4.59
N TYR A 106 -10.44 -7.81 -4.99
CA TYR A 106 -11.62 -8.56 -5.43
C TYR A 106 -11.30 -9.44 -6.65
N LEU A 107 -10.58 -8.89 -7.63
CA LEU A 107 -10.17 -9.62 -8.83
C LEU A 107 -9.24 -10.80 -8.51
N PHE A 108 -8.25 -10.62 -7.64
CA PHE A 108 -7.36 -11.70 -7.20
C PHE A 108 -8.11 -12.80 -6.46
N LEU A 109 -9.02 -12.44 -5.55
CA LEU A 109 -9.86 -13.42 -4.83
C LEU A 109 -10.72 -14.21 -5.81
N LYS A 110 -11.40 -13.51 -6.73
CA LYS A 110 -12.32 -14.13 -7.68
C LYS A 110 -11.61 -14.98 -8.74
N MET A 111 -10.48 -14.51 -9.27
CA MET A 111 -9.70 -15.26 -10.26
C MET A 111 -8.87 -16.37 -9.64
N GLY A 112 -8.40 -16.21 -8.39
CA GLY A 112 -7.71 -17.26 -7.65
C GLY A 112 -8.58 -18.50 -7.43
N ALA A 113 -9.88 -18.30 -7.19
CA ALA A 113 -10.85 -19.39 -7.06
C ALA A 113 -11.05 -20.19 -8.37
N LEU A 114 -10.82 -19.57 -9.53
CA LEU A 114 -11.00 -20.20 -10.85
C LEU A 114 -9.76 -21.02 -11.29
N ALA A 115 -8.65 -20.92 -10.55
CA ALA A 115 -7.33 -21.38 -10.99
C ALA A 115 -6.88 -22.81 -10.61
N PRO A 116 -7.60 -23.68 -9.86
CA PRO A 116 -7.06 -25.00 -9.51
C PRO A 116 -6.62 -25.80 -10.74
N ASN A 117 -7.38 -25.71 -11.83
CA ASN A 117 -7.15 -26.48 -13.06
C ASN A 117 -6.75 -25.64 -14.30
N SER A 118 -6.78 -24.30 -14.24
CA SER A 118 -6.41 -23.46 -15.40
C SER A 118 -4.90 -23.42 -15.69
N GLU A 119 -4.48 -23.58 -16.94
CA GLU A 119 -3.08 -23.38 -17.40
C GLU A 119 -2.61 -21.90 -17.37
N SER A 120 -3.20 -21.09 -16.50
CA SER A 120 -2.89 -19.66 -16.38
C SER A 120 -1.41 -19.45 -16.05
N PRO A 121 -0.73 -18.54 -16.77
CA PRO A 121 0.65 -18.16 -16.45
C PRO A 121 0.78 -17.51 -15.06
N TRP A 122 -0.32 -17.02 -14.48
CA TRP A 122 -0.35 -16.38 -13.16
C TRP A 122 -0.31 -17.39 -12.00
N ARG A 123 -0.57 -18.67 -12.28
CA ARG A 123 -0.65 -19.73 -11.27
C ARG A 123 0.63 -19.84 -10.42
N GLN A 124 1.80 -19.69 -11.03
CA GLN A 124 3.07 -19.79 -10.31
C GLN A 124 3.20 -18.67 -9.27
N TYR A 125 2.81 -17.45 -9.61
CA TYR A 125 2.85 -16.29 -8.72
C TYR A 125 1.81 -16.39 -7.59
N ALA A 126 0.62 -16.94 -7.87
CA ALA A 126 -0.40 -17.16 -6.84
C ALA A 126 0.03 -18.19 -5.77
N ARG A 127 0.98 -19.07 -6.07
CA ARG A 127 1.54 -20.04 -5.12
C ARG A 127 2.65 -19.45 -4.25
N GLU A 128 3.21 -18.31 -4.62
CA GLU A 128 4.27 -17.70 -3.85
C GLU A 128 3.73 -17.13 -2.53
N ARG A 129 4.50 -17.34 -1.46
CA ARG A 129 4.16 -16.91 -0.10
C ARG A 129 5.24 -15.97 0.43
N PRO A 130 5.42 -14.78 -0.18
CA PRO A 130 6.54 -13.89 0.15
C PRO A 130 6.53 -13.52 1.64
N ARG A 131 5.35 -13.27 2.22
CA ARG A 131 5.19 -13.01 3.67
C ARG A 131 5.77 -14.13 4.54
N VAL A 132 5.37 -15.37 4.26
CA VAL A 132 5.80 -16.54 5.06
C VAL A 132 7.31 -16.70 4.99
N ARG A 133 7.90 -16.53 3.80
CA ARG A 133 9.36 -16.59 3.61
C ARG A 133 10.09 -15.49 4.36
N ILE A 134 9.59 -14.24 4.29
CA ILE A 134 10.15 -13.10 5.04
C ILE A 134 10.08 -13.36 6.54
N VAL A 135 8.92 -13.76 7.05
CA VAL A 135 8.73 -14.07 8.48
C VAL A 135 9.65 -15.19 8.94
N GLN A 136 9.79 -16.26 8.15
CA GLN A 136 10.69 -17.37 8.46
C GLN A 136 12.16 -16.92 8.51
N ALA A 137 12.59 -16.10 7.54
CA ALA A 137 13.95 -15.57 7.51
C ALA A 137 14.25 -14.66 8.71
N VAL A 138 13.33 -13.73 9.04
CA VAL A 138 13.45 -12.87 10.23
C VAL A 138 13.53 -13.71 11.51
N ARG A 139 12.67 -14.72 11.67
CA ARG A 139 12.67 -15.60 12.85
C ARG A 139 13.98 -16.39 13.00
N ARG A 140 14.54 -16.89 11.89
CA ARG A 140 15.82 -17.62 11.90
C ARG A 140 16.99 -16.72 12.29
N GLN A 141 16.99 -15.47 11.82
CA GLN A 141 18.06 -14.51 12.14
C GLN A 141 18.06 -14.08 13.62
N GLN A 142 16.88 -13.97 14.23
CA GLN A 142 16.71 -13.28 15.52
C GLN A 142 16.79 -14.18 16.77
N GLN A 143 17.18 -15.46 16.62
CA GLN A 143 17.47 -16.45 17.69
C GLN A 143 16.85 -16.13 19.08
N GLY A 144 15.52 -16.11 19.17
CA GLY A 144 14.79 -15.97 20.44
C GLY A 144 14.22 -14.59 20.76
N HIS A 145 14.49 -13.55 19.95
CA HIS A 145 13.84 -12.25 20.10
C HIS A 145 12.55 -12.18 19.28
N ASP A 146 11.42 -11.85 19.91
CA ASP A 146 10.15 -11.62 19.23
C ASP A 146 10.12 -10.23 18.56
N VAL A 147 10.99 -10.03 17.56
CA VAL A 147 11.08 -8.77 16.83
C VAL A 147 9.77 -8.46 16.10
N LEU A 148 9.05 -9.48 15.63
CA LEU A 148 7.77 -9.29 14.95
C LEU A 148 6.72 -8.72 15.90
N GLY A 149 6.56 -9.31 17.08
CA GLY A 149 5.66 -8.79 18.11
C GLY A 149 6.08 -7.42 18.62
N GLN A 150 7.39 -7.14 18.72
CA GLN A 150 7.90 -5.81 19.08
C GLN A 150 7.56 -4.75 18.01
N MET A 151 7.74 -5.06 16.72
CA MET A 151 7.40 -4.14 15.63
C MET A 151 5.89 -3.90 15.55
N GLU A 152 5.07 -4.94 15.72
CA GLU A 152 3.61 -4.78 15.78
C GLU A 152 3.19 -3.96 17.00
N SER A 153 3.77 -4.23 18.17
CA SER A 153 3.52 -3.45 19.39
C SER A 153 3.96 -2.00 19.27
N TYR A 154 5.07 -1.73 18.58
CA TYR A 154 5.52 -0.37 18.27
C TYR A 154 4.49 0.37 17.41
N LEU A 155 4.00 -0.27 16.35
CA LEU A 155 2.98 0.29 15.47
C LEU A 155 1.64 0.51 16.18
N LEU A 156 1.26 -0.41 17.07
CA LEU A 156 0.04 -0.31 17.89
C LEU A 156 0.19 0.62 19.11
N GLY A 157 1.42 0.89 19.56
CA GLY A 157 1.68 1.77 20.70
C GLY A 157 1.16 3.18 20.49
N GLY A 158 1.28 3.68 19.25
CA GLY A 158 0.70 4.96 18.84
C GLY A 158 -0.84 4.99 18.93
N TYR A 159 -1.52 3.85 18.78
CA TYR A 159 -2.99 3.79 18.93
C TYR A 159 -3.42 3.99 20.40
N ARG A 160 -2.69 3.40 21.35
CA ARG A 160 -3.09 3.37 22.77
C ARG A 160 -2.84 4.68 23.50
N SER A 161 -1.88 5.48 23.04
CA SER A 161 -1.53 6.75 23.70
C SER A 161 -2.62 7.82 23.52
N ASP A 162 -3.33 7.82 22.40
CA ASP A 162 -4.32 8.86 22.06
C ASP A 162 -5.74 8.55 22.56
N THR A 163 -6.09 7.28 22.78
CA THR A 163 -7.44 6.91 23.22
C THR A 163 -7.69 7.13 24.71
N ALA A 164 -6.65 7.30 25.52
CA ALA A 164 -6.77 7.50 26.97
C ALA A 164 -7.40 8.85 27.37
N THR A 165 -7.45 9.83 26.46
CA THR A 165 -7.95 11.19 26.74
C THR A 165 -9.36 11.47 26.21
N LEU A 166 -9.98 10.56 25.46
CA LEU A 166 -11.33 10.76 24.92
C LEU A 166 -12.34 9.89 25.69
N GLN A 167 -13.22 10.53 26.47
CA GLN A 167 -14.41 9.88 27.04
C GLN A 167 -15.39 9.54 25.90
N LEU A 168 -15.26 8.33 25.34
CA LEU A 168 -15.98 7.90 24.15
C LEU A 168 -17.33 7.25 24.51
N SER A 169 -18.37 7.65 23.78
CA SER A 169 -19.74 7.08 23.82
C SER A 169 -19.75 5.62 23.33
N ALA A 170 -20.76 4.82 23.71
CA ALA A 170 -20.89 3.42 23.32
C ALA A 170 -20.88 3.20 21.79
N ASP A 171 -21.45 4.13 21.00
CA ASP A 171 -21.43 4.07 19.53
C ASP A 171 -20.02 4.35 18.95
N SER A 172 -19.22 5.16 19.66
CA SER A 172 -17.81 5.33 19.31
C SER A 172 -17.05 4.03 19.54
N LEU A 173 -17.38 3.31 20.62
CA LEU A 173 -16.69 2.08 21.00
C LEU A 173 -16.77 1.00 19.91
N VAL A 174 -17.94 0.84 19.26
CA VAL A 174 -18.11 -0.13 18.16
C VAL A 174 -17.27 0.27 16.95
N ASN A 175 -17.32 1.53 16.55
CA ASN A 175 -16.48 2.06 15.47
C ASN A 175 -14.98 1.92 15.80
N ASP A 176 -14.62 2.07 17.07
CA ASP A 176 -13.26 1.89 17.56
C ASP A 176 -12.80 0.43 17.47
N THR A 177 -13.69 -0.55 17.67
CA THR A 177 -13.30 -1.98 17.52
C THR A 177 -12.98 -2.34 16.07
N ALA A 178 -13.82 -1.91 15.11
CA ALA A 178 -13.58 -2.16 13.69
C ALA A 178 -12.34 -1.41 13.20
N ALA A 179 -12.15 -0.17 13.64
CA ALA A 179 -10.95 0.61 13.36
C ALA A 179 -9.70 -0.07 13.92
N LEU A 180 -9.70 -0.47 15.20
CA LEU A 180 -8.58 -1.17 15.83
C LEU A 180 -8.24 -2.48 15.11
N ALA A 181 -9.24 -3.25 14.69
CA ALA A 181 -9.02 -4.47 13.92
C ALA A 181 -8.35 -4.17 12.58
N ALA A 182 -8.83 -3.15 11.86
CA ALA A 182 -8.24 -2.70 10.60
C ALA A 182 -6.79 -2.21 10.78
N TYR A 183 -6.52 -1.50 11.87
CA TYR A 183 -5.17 -1.07 12.27
C TYR A 183 -4.25 -2.23 12.57
N SER A 184 -4.68 -3.15 13.43
CA SER A 184 -3.90 -4.33 13.81
C SER A 184 -3.61 -5.20 12.60
N GLU A 185 -4.58 -5.40 11.69
CA GLU A 185 -4.35 -6.13 10.45
C GLU A 185 -3.26 -5.44 9.60
N SER A 186 -3.36 -4.13 9.39
CA SER A 186 -2.37 -3.39 8.60
C SER A 186 -0.99 -3.39 9.27
N ALA A 187 -0.93 -3.22 10.58
CA ALA A 187 0.30 -3.23 11.37
C ALA A 187 0.99 -4.61 11.33
N GLY A 188 0.24 -5.69 11.53
CA GLY A 188 0.76 -7.06 11.45
C GLY A 188 1.22 -7.46 10.05
N ARG A 189 0.70 -6.79 9.00
CA ARG A 189 1.24 -6.92 7.63
C ARG A 189 2.51 -6.08 7.44
N LEU A 190 2.65 -4.93 8.08
CA LEU A 190 3.85 -4.10 7.92
C LEU A 190 5.03 -4.60 8.78
N ALA A 191 4.75 -5.23 9.92
CA ALA A 191 5.75 -5.67 10.90
C ALA A 191 6.89 -6.55 10.33
N PRO A 192 6.65 -7.55 9.46
CA PRO A 192 7.74 -8.34 8.87
C PRO A 192 8.74 -7.51 8.06
N ILE A 193 8.26 -6.47 7.39
CA ILE A 193 9.11 -5.59 6.57
C ILE A 193 9.93 -4.66 7.45
N LEU A 194 9.32 -4.08 8.48
CA LEU A 194 10.06 -3.28 9.46
C LEU A 194 11.10 -4.12 10.20
N ALA A 195 10.76 -5.38 10.49
CA ALA A 195 11.72 -6.32 11.08
C ALA A 195 12.90 -6.58 10.14
N VAL A 196 12.69 -6.74 8.83
CA VAL A 196 13.80 -6.84 7.86
C VAL A 196 14.70 -5.59 7.92
N GLN A 197 14.10 -4.40 8.01
CA GLN A 197 14.86 -3.14 8.12
C GLN A 197 15.65 -3.02 9.43
N SER A 198 15.10 -3.50 10.55
CA SER A 198 15.72 -3.38 11.87
C SER A 198 16.75 -4.46 12.16
N SER A 199 16.62 -5.63 11.54
CA SER A 199 17.29 -6.87 11.95
C SER A 199 18.62 -7.15 11.24
N SER A 200 19.13 -6.21 10.43
CA SER A 200 20.30 -6.43 9.55
C SER A 200 20.21 -7.74 8.74
N VAL A 201 18.99 -8.18 8.41
CA VAL A 201 18.77 -9.43 7.68
C VAL A 201 19.34 -9.26 6.28
N ALA A 202 20.21 -10.20 5.88
CA ALA A 202 20.80 -10.17 4.56
C ALA A 202 19.71 -10.28 3.49
N VAL A 203 19.71 -9.34 2.54
CA VAL A 203 18.81 -9.36 1.38
C VAL A 203 19.62 -9.83 0.17
N ARG A 204 19.25 -10.98 -0.38
CA ARG A 204 19.93 -11.59 -1.54
C ARG A 204 19.19 -11.24 -2.83
N ASP A 205 19.95 -10.82 -3.83
CA ASP A 205 19.44 -10.61 -5.18
C ASP A 205 19.61 -11.90 -6.02
N ASP A 206 18.51 -12.45 -6.53
CA ASP A 206 18.46 -13.75 -7.20
C ASP A 206 19.06 -13.75 -8.62
N GLN A 207 19.62 -12.63 -9.11
CA GLN A 207 20.09 -12.53 -10.50
C GLN A 207 21.34 -13.38 -10.83
N VAL A 208 22.03 -13.93 -9.82
CA VAL A 208 23.19 -14.78 -10.05
C VAL A 208 22.74 -16.24 -9.99
N ILE A 209 22.41 -16.80 -11.15
CA ILE A 209 22.13 -18.23 -11.35
C ILE A 209 23.44 -19.01 -11.16
N SER A 210 23.85 -19.18 -9.91
CA SER A 210 24.91 -20.12 -9.56
C SER A 210 24.23 -21.41 -9.08
N SER A 211 24.13 -22.38 -10.00
CA SER A 211 23.40 -23.65 -9.82
C SER A 211 23.95 -24.59 -8.74
N ASP A 212 25.01 -24.23 -8.00
CA ASP A 212 25.69 -25.11 -7.04
C ASP A 212 25.59 -24.65 -5.57
N SER A 213 24.66 -23.73 -5.23
CA SER A 213 24.51 -23.28 -3.84
C SER A 213 23.72 -24.30 -3.01
N ASP A 214 24.39 -24.91 -2.04
CA ASP A 214 23.79 -25.80 -1.03
C ASP A 214 22.53 -25.15 -0.40
N PRO A 215 21.34 -25.78 -0.45
CA PRO A 215 20.09 -25.24 0.08
C PRO A 215 20.10 -24.99 1.59
N SER A 216 21.17 -25.36 2.29
CA SER A 216 21.39 -25.11 3.70
C SER A 216 21.95 -23.70 4.02
N SER A 217 22.47 -22.97 3.03
CA SER A 217 23.24 -21.76 3.29
C SER A 217 22.38 -20.48 3.42
N ASP A 218 22.35 -19.99 4.67
CA ASP A 218 22.01 -18.65 5.12
C ASP A 218 20.51 -18.23 5.10
N PRO A 219 19.91 -17.78 6.23
CA PRO A 219 18.53 -17.25 6.30
C PRO A 219 18.29 -15.92 5.55
N ALA A 220 18.90 -15.72 4.40
CA ALA A 220 18.74 -14.50 3.61
C ALA A 220 17.31 -14.39 3.04
N VAL A 221 16.76 -13.18 3.11
CA VAL A 221 15.49 -12.84 2.43
C VAL A 221 15.78 -12.58 0.97
N ARG A 222 15.01 -13.20 0.07
CA ARG A 222 15.12 -12.90 -1.36
C ARG A 222 14.54 -11.53 -1.65
N LEU A 223 15.26 -10.72 -2.42
CA LEU A 223 14.79 -9.42 -2.87
C LEU A 223 13.47 -9.51 -3.64
N SER A 224 13.28 -10.59 -4.41
CA SER A 224 12.05 -10.87 -5.14
C SER A 224 10.84 -11.06 -4.22
N ASP A 225 11.01 -11.64 -3.03
CA ASP A 225 9.94 -11.78 -2.03
C ASP A 225 9.60 -10.41 -1.40
N ILE A 226 10.59 -9.57 -1.10
CA ILE A 226 10.39 -8.21 -0.57
C ILE A 226 9.61 -7.35 -1.57
N ILE A 227 10.05 -7.34 -2.84
CA ILE A 227 9.42 -6.56 -3.91
C ILE A 227 7.94 -6.94 -4.03
N ARG A 228 7.64 -8.24 -4.11
CA ARG A 228 6.26 -8.73 -4.23
C ARG A 228 5.42 -8.37 -3.02
N TYR A 229 5.98 -8.50 -1.83
CA TYR A 229 5.27 -8.19 -0.59
C TYR A 229 4.94 -6.70 -0.46
N LEU A 230 5.89 -5.82 -0.76
CA LEU A 230 5.67 -4.37 -0.74
C LEU A 230 4.64 -3.95 -1.79
N PHE A 231 4.68 -4.52 -3.00
CA PHE A 231 3.67 -4.23 -4.01
C PHE A 231 2.31 -4.86 -3.73
N SER A 232 2.23 -5.95 -2.97
CA SER A 232 0.93 -6.50 -2.57
C SER A 232 0.32 -5.76 -1.38
N TYR A 233 1.11 -5.05 -0.56
CA TYR A 233 0.63 -4.42 0.67
C TYR A 233 -0.62 -3.52 0.48
N PRO A 234 -0.66 -2.56 -0.47
CA PRO A 234 -1.86 -1.74 -0.68
C PRO A 234 -3.09 -2.55 -1.10
N ILE A 235 -2.92 -3.64 -1.85
CA ILE A 235 -4.00 -4.55 -2.25
C ILE A 235 -4.67 -5.18 -1.02
N HIS A 236 -3.97 -5.31 0.11
CA HIS A 236 -4.53 -5.89 1.32
C HIS A 236 -5.26 -4.91 2.24
N PHE A 237 -5.32 -3.62 1.93
CA PHE A 237 -6.10 -2.69 2.73
C PHE A 237 -7.58 -3.11 2.73
N CYS A 238 -8.15 -3.25 3.93
CA CYS A 238 -9.58 -3.39 4.09
C CYS A 238 -10.26 -2.04 3.92
N ASP A 239 -11.57 -2.04 3.64
CA ASP A 239 -12.31 -0.81 3.40
C ASP A 239 -12.34 0.12 4.63
N THR A 240 -12.33 -0.45 5.83
CA THR A 240 -12.20 0.31 7.08
C THR A 240 -10.87 1.05 7.15
N PHE A 241 -9.74 0.38 6.89
CA PHE A 241 -8.43 1.04 6.89
C PHE A 241 -8.34 2.14 5.84
N ARG A 242 -8.90 1.92 4.64
CA ARG A 242 -8.95 2.95 3.59
C ARG A 242 -9.79 4.15 3.99
N SER A 243 -10.93 3.92 4.63
CA SER A 243 -11.79 4.98 5.13
C SER A 243 -11.07 5.82 6.17
N LEU A 244 -10.29 5.18 7.05
CA LEU A 244 -9.43 5.86 8.02
C LEU A 244 -8.34 6.70 7.35
N VAL A 245 -7.67 6.17 6.32
CA VAL A 245 -6.71 6.92 5.50
C VAL A 245 -7.36 8.11 4.81
N ALA A 246 -8.54 7.91 4.21
CA ALA A 246 -9.29 8.95 3.51
C ALA A 246 -9.81 10.05 4.45
N ALA A 247 -10.10 9.69 5.70
CA ALA A 247 -10.48 10.59 6.79
C ALA A 247 -9.28 11.22 7.51
N HIS A 248 -8.05 11.03 7.00
CA HIS A 248 -6.81 11.54 7.58
C HIS A 248 -6.58 11.11 9.04
N ASP A 249 -7.02 9.91 9.41
CA ASP A 249 -6.74 9.38 10.74
C ASP A 249 -5.22 9.26 10.93
N ARG A 250 -4.71 9.99 11.92
CA ARG A 250 -3.28 10.13 12.23
C ARG A 250 -2.57 8.77 12.31
N ARG A 251 -3.24 7.75 12.86
CA ARG A 251 -2.68 6.40 13.06
C ARG A 251 -2.56 5.66 11.72
N ALA A 252 -3.53 5.84 10.81
CA ALA A 252 -3.49 5.23 9.48
C ALA A 252 -2.41 5.87 8.62
N LEU A 253 -2.30 7.20 8.69
CA LEU A 253 -1.25 7.96 8.04
C LEU A 253 0.14 7.57 8.55
N PHE A 254 0.28 7.30 9.85
CA PHE A 254 1.53 6.79 10.43
C PHE A 254 1.93 5.41 9.87
N LEU A 255 0.98 4.47 9.73
CA LEU A 255 1.27 3.19 9.08
C LEU A 255 1.64 3.36 7.60
N LEU A 256 0.98 4.26 6.88
CA LEU A 256 1.33 4.59 5.49
C LEU A 256 2.72 5.22 5.38
N LEU A 257 3.09 6.09 6.32
CA LEU A 257 4.42 6.69 6.37
C LEU A 257 5.49 5.60 6.51
N HIS A 258 5.31 4.66 7.45
CA HIS A 258 6.23 3.53 7.62
C HIS A 258 6.28 2.63 6.39
N PHE A 259 5.15 2.42 5.72
CA PHE A 259 5.10 1.70 4.46
C PHE A 259 5.93 2.39 3.37
N PHE A 260 5.75 3.69 3.13
CA PHE A 260 6.51 4.40 2.10
C PHE A 260 8.01 4.49 2.46
N ARG A 261 8.36 4.69 3.74
CA ARG A 261 9.75 4.55 4.22
C ARG A 261 10.34 3.18 3.90
N ALA A 262 9.56 2.13 4.06
CA ALA A 262 9.98 0.77 3.71
C ALA A 262 10.22 0.61 2.21
N VAL A 263 9.32 1.13 1.38
CA VAL A 263 9.47 1.17 -0.08
C VAL A 263 10.75 1.91 -0.48
N GLY A 264 10.99 3.09 0.08
CA GLY A 264 12.18 3.91 -0.24
C GLY A 264 13.51 3.25 0.14
N ARG A 265 13.55 2.55 1.28
CA ARG A 265 14.79 1.93 1.79
C ARG A 265 15.07 0.54 1.24
N LEU A 266 14.04 -0.28 1.03
CA LEU A 266 14.23 -1.70 0.69
C LEU A 266 14.17 -1.98 -0.82
N LEU A 267 13.44 -1.19 -1.59
CA LEU A 267 13.39 -1.40 -3.04
C LEU A 267 14.67 -0.85 -3.69
N PRO A 268 15.24 -1.53 -4.70
CA PRO A 268 16.44 -1.05 -5.38
C PRO A 268 16.09 0.07 -6.36
N PRO A 269 16.83 1.21 -6.35
CA PRO A 269 16.54 2.35 -7.23
C PRO A 269 16.59 1.97 -8.70
N GLY A 270 17.55 1.14 -9.10
CA GLY A 270 17.74 0.74 -10.49
C GLY A 270 16.59 -0.08 -11.10
N ARG A 271 15.77 -0.77 -10.29
CA ARG A 271 14.65 -1.60 -10.80
C ARG A 271 13.28 -1.02 -10.47
N CYS A 272 13.20 -0.28 -9.37
CA CYS A 272 11.93 0.21 -8.80
C CYS A 272 11.92 1.74 -8.65
N TRP A 273 12.63 2.46 -9.53
CA TRP A 273 12.74 3.93 -9.48
C TRP A 273 11.39 4.64 -9.38
N TRP A 274 10.35 4.14 -10.06
CA TRP A 274 9.00 4.72 -10.05
C TRP A 274 8.34 4.59 -8.67
N ALA A 275 8.52 3.45 -8.01
CA ALA A 275 7.99 3.19 -6.67
C ALA A 275 8.71 4.04 -5.64
N GLN A 276 10.04 4.14 -5.76
CA GLN A 276 10.84 4.98 -4.89
C GLN A 276 10.49 6.45 -5.05
N ARG A 277 10.32 6.94 -6.28
CA ARG A 277 9.89 8.32 -6.52
C ARG A 277 8.57 8.60 -5.83
N ARG A 278 7.58 7.70 -5.94
CA ARG A 278 6.32 7.83 -5.20
C ARG A 278 6.56 7.85 -3.69
N ALA A 279 7.35 6.91 -3.18
CA ALA A 279 7.63 6.78 -1.76
C ALA A 279 8.24 8.06 -1.17
N ILE A 280 9.24 8.65 -1.82
CA ILE A 280 9.88 9.89 -1.38
C ILE A 280 8.86 11.04 -1.29
N LEU A 281 8.01 11.18 -2.32
CA LEU A 281 7.02 12.25 -2.36
C LEU A 281 5.95 12.08 -1.28
N LEU A 282 5.38 10.87 -1.14
CA LEU A 282 4.34 10.59 -0.15
C LEU A 282 4.89 10.56 1.28
N GLU A 283 6.11 10.07 1.50
CA GLU A 283 6.80 10.14 2.79
C GLU A 283 6.88 11.59 3.27
N HIS A 284 7.40 12.50 2.44
CA HIS A 284 7.52 13.91 2.79
C HIS A 284 6.16 14.56 3.10
N GLN A 285 5.15 14.30 2.26
CA GLN A 285 3.79 14.85 2.48
C GLN A 285 3.17 14.34 3.78
N LEU A 286 3.30 13.05 4.07
CA LEU A 286 2.80 12.45 5.30
C LEU A 286 3.52 13.00 6.53
N GLU A 287 4.85 13.19 6.46
CA GLU A 287 5.63 13.80 7.55
C GLU A 287 5.19 15.23 7.84
N CYS A 288 5.09 16.08 6.81
CA CYS A 288 4.61 17.45 6.98
C CYS A 288 3.21 17.48 7.61
N PHE A 289 2.29 16.66 7.09
CA PHE A 289 0.92 16.58 7.59
C PHE A 289 0.84 16.12 9.06
N LEU A 290 1.59 15.07 9.43
CA LEU A 290 1.62 14.54 10.79
C LEU A 290 2.26 15.52 11.79
N ASN A 291 3.28 16.27 11.36
CA ASN A 291 3.93 17.29 12.19
C ASN A 291 3.01 18.49 12.42
N ASP A 292 2.33 18.98 11.37
CA ASP A 292 1.38 20.11 11.47
C ASP A 292 0.24 19.81 12.45
N GLN A 293 -0.33 18.59 12.42
CA GLN A 293 -1.37 18.22 13.38
C GLN A 293 -0.88 18.14 14.82
N SER A 294 0.41 17.82 15.04
CA SER A 294 0.98 17.77 16.39
C SER A 294 1.03 19.17 17.02
N ALA A 295 1.41 20.17 16.24
CA ALA A 295 1.48 21.56 16.71
C ALA A 295 0.09 22.13 17.05
N VAL A 296 -0.95 21.77 16.30
CA VAL A 296 -2.33 22.22 16.56
C VAL A 296 -2.85 21.64 17.88
N LEU A 297 -2.59 20.35 18.17
CA LEU A 297 -3.05 19.71 19.40
C LEU A 297 -2.38 20.30 20.66
N GLU A 298 -1.12 20.72 20.58
CA GLU A 298 -0.44 21.43 21.67
C GLU A 298 -1.07 22.81 21.93
N GLN A 299 -1.50 23.51 20.88
CA GLN A 299 -2.17 24.81 21.00
C GLN A 299 -3.62 24.69 21.50
N ASP A 300 -4.39 23.72 21.01
CA ASP A 300 -5.78 23.48 21.42
C ASP A 300 -5.91 22.95 22.85
N SER A 301 -4.91 22.20 23.33
CA SER A 301 -4.84 21.73 24.72
C SER A 301 -4.76 22.89 25.73
N LEU A 302 -4.36 24.08 25.29
CA LEU A 302 -4.35 25.30 26.10
C LEU A 302 -5.68 26.09 26.05
N MET A 303 -6.65 25.69 25.20
CA MET A 303 -7.76 26.57 24.81
C MET A 303 -9.16 25.91 24.72
N ARG A 304 -9.41 24.67 25.18
CA ARG A 304 -10.71 24.00 24.91
C ARG A 304 -11.93 24.48 25.73
N PRO A 305 -12.99 25.00 25.07
CA PRO A 305 -14.40 24.81 25.44
C PRO A 305 -15.04 23.63 24.68
N THR A 306 -16.19 23.17 25.17
CA THR A 306 -16.87 21.90 24.82
C THR A 306 -17.73 21.93 23.54
N SER A 307 -17.41 21.00 22.63
CA SER A 307 -18.26 20.09 21.81
C SER A 307 -19.28 20.61 20.79
N SER A 308 -19.21 20.05 19.58
CA SER A 308 -20.40 19.67 18.78
C SER A 308 -20.12 18.45 17.89
N ARG A 309 -21.19 17.68 17.68
CA ARG A 309 -21.33 16.24 17.35
C ARG A 309 -21.57 16.04 15.84
N LEU A 310 -21.06 14.95 15.25
CA LEU A 310 -21.36 14.52 13.88
C LEU A 310 -21.88 13.06 13.89
N ASP A 311 -22.99 12.83 13.19
CA ASP A 311 -23.61 11.52 12.98
C ASP A 311 -23.13 10.89 11.66
N ALA A 312 -22.81 9.60 11.68
CA ALA A 312 -22.66 8.79 10.47
C ALA A 312 -23.10 7.35 10.76
N GLY A 313 -24.11 6.88 10.02
CA GLY A 313 -24.50 5.48 9.97
C GLY A 313 -23.83 4.78 8.78
N ALA A 314 -23.22 3.63 9.02
CA ALA A 314 -22.93 2.66 7.97
C ALA A 314 -22.84 1.24 8.55
N GLU A 315 -23.64 0.35 7.98
CA GLU A 315 -23.68 -1.09 8.24
C GLU A 315 -22.71 -1.76 7.25
N TYR A 316 -21.61 -2.33 7.73
CA TYR A 316 -20.67 -3.09 6.90
C TYR A 316 -20.45 -4.51 7.45
N ALA A 317 -20.60 -5.49 6.55
CA ALA A 317 -20.39 -6.90 6.81
C ALA A 317 -18.90 -7.21 7.08
N LEU A 318 -18.65 -7.79 8.25
CA LEU A 318 -17.36 -8.37 8.64
C LEU A 318 -17.08 -9.61 7.79
N TYR A 319 -16.18 -9.51 6.81
CA TYR A 319 -15.55 -10.68 6.20
C TYR A 319 -14.23 -11.00 6.91
N PRO A 320 -13.97 -12.26 7.32
CA PRO A 320 -12.66 -12.66 7.81
C PRO A 320 -11.70 -12.77 6.63
N VAL A 321 -10.69 -11.88 6.59
CA VAL A 321 -9.72 -11.74 5.48
C VAL A 321 -8.36 -12.24 5.97
N ARG A 322 -8.32 -13.47 6.49
CA ARG A 322 -7.05 -14.07 6.94
C ARG A 322 -6.41 -15.01 5.93
N ASP A 323 -7.13 -15.48 4.91
CA ASP A 323 -6.80 -16.85 4.45
C ASP A 323 -6.03 -16.96 3.12
N TRP A 324 -6.14 -15.99 2.21
CA TRP A 324 -5.61 -16.24 0.86
C TRP A 324 -4.09 -16.19 0.75
N LEU A 325 -3.39 -15.38 1.55
CA LEU A 325 -1.91 -15.31 1.55
C LEU A 325 -1.22 -16.06 2.68
N ASP A 326 -1.90 -16.35 3.79
CA ASP A 326 -1.34 -17.13 4.90
C ASP A 326 -1.51 -18.64 4.72
N GLY A 327 -2.30 -19.09 3.72
CA GLY A 327 -2.30 -20.47 3.26
C GLY A 327 -3.20 -21.41 4.06
N GLU A 328 -4.04 -20.88 4.95
CA GLU A 328 -5.18 -21.64 5.44
C GLU A 328 -6.22 -21.70 4.31
N CYS A 329 -6.08 -22.70 3.43
CA CYS A 329 -7.19 -23.06 2.56
C CYS A 329 -8.36 -23.41 3.45
N ILE A 330 -9.38 -22.56 3.52
CA ILE A 330 -10.68 -22.95 4.05
C ILE A 330 -11.14 -24.12 3.19
N HIS A 331 -11.03 -25.35 3.71
CA HIS A 331 -11.67 -26.54 3.14
C HIS A 331 -13.18 -26.48 3.42
N GLY A 332 -13.81 -25.35 3.06
CA GLY A 332 -15.24 -25.18 3.04
C GLY A 332 -15.73 -25.54 1.64
N GLN A 333 -16.56 -26.57 1.56
CA GLN A 333 -17.34 -26.88 0.37
C GLN A 333 -18.16 -25.61 0.01
N PHE A 334 -17.87 -25.02 -1.15
CA PHE A 334 -18.73 -24.03 -1.80
C PHE A 334 -19.76 -24.74 -2.66
#